data_AF-A0A7Z7CH03-F1
#
_entry.id   AF-A0A7Z7CH03-F1
#
_cell.length_a   1.000
_cell.length_b   1.000
_cell.length_c   1.000
_cell.angle_alpha   90.00
_cell.angle_beta   90.00
_cell.angle_gamma   90.00
#
_symmetry.space_group_name_H-M   'P 1'
#
loop_
_entity.id
_entity.type
_entity.pdbx_description
1 polymer ?
#
loop_
_entity_poly.entity_id
_entity_poly.type
_entity_poly.pdbx_seq_one_letter_code
_entity_poly.pdbx_strand_id
1 'polypeptide(L)'
;MNEVQIKEIIDVELQRMAWRLQYHGRKAAKQYPFTFDFTRQESFEDEIIDELNVKDILSLIDKESGRKIIHSLYVEDKSAKKVSVEMNISVQGVNKWKRKTLEDLRKKISPNYFSKLELEKNRRYLKY
;
A
#
# COMPACT_ATOMS: atom_id res chain seq x y z
N MET A 1 -33.90 12.33 27.89
CA MET A 1 -32.71 11.47 27.67
C MET A 1 -31.70 11.88 28.72
N ASN A 2 -31.41 11.00 29.70
CA ASN A 2 -30.58 11.37 30.86
C ASN A 2 -29.08 11.31 30.52
N GLU A 3 -28.27 12.14 31.19
CA GLU A 3 -26.81 12.22 31.01
C GLU A 3 -26.10 10.85 31.09
N VAL A 4 -26.60 9.96 31.95
CA VAL A 4 -26.09 8.60 32.11
C VAL A 4 -26.20 7.79 30.80
N GLN A 5 -27.32 7.90 30.09
CA GLN A 5 -27.52 7.19 28.83
C GLN A 5 -26.68 7.77 27.69
N ILE A 6 -26.43 9.08 27.71
CA ILE A 6 -25.58 9.74 26.71
C ILE A 6 -24.12 9.27 26.88
N LYS A 7 -23.66 9.17 28.13
CA LYS A 7 -22.30 8.70 28.43
C LYS A 7 -22.08 7.25 28.00
N GLU A 8 -23.03 6.36 28.27
CA GLU A 8 -22.97 4.96 27.82
C GLU A 8 -22.90 4.83 26.30
N ILE A 9 -23.67 5.64 25.55
CA ILE A 9 -23.64 5.64 24.09
C ILE A 9 -22.28 6.11 23.56
N ILE A 10 -21.71 7.17 24.15
CA ILE A 10 -20.41 7.71 23.77
C ILE A 10 -19.31 6.69 24.06
N ASP A 11 -19.34 6.02 25.21
CA ASP A 11 -18.35 5.00 25.58
C ASP A 11 -18.39 3.79 24.62
N VAL A 12 -19.59 3.36 24.22
CA VAL A 12 -19.76 2.28 23.26
C VAL A 12 -19.22 2.67 21.87
N GLU A 13 -19.49 3.88 21.40
CA GLU A 13 -18.96 4.33 20.12
C GLU A 13 -17.44 4.56 20.15
N LEU A 14 -16.89 5.07 21.26
CA LEU A 14 -15.45 5.15 21.47
C LEU A 14 -14.78 3.78 21.42
N GLN A 15 -15.35 2.78 22.09
CA GLN A 15 -14.86 1.40 22.04
C GLN A 15 -14.92 0.82 20.62
N ARG A 16 -16.00 1.09 19.87
CA ARG A 16 -16.14 0.66 18.48
C ARG A 16 -15.12 1.33 17.56
N MET A 17 -14.88 2.63 17.73
CA MET A 17 -13.86 3.37 16.99
C MET A 17 -12.46 2.85 17.30
N ALA A 18 -12.14 2.63 18.58
CA ALA A 18 -10.87 2.05 19.01
C ALA A 18 -10.68 0.64 18.43
N TRP A 19 -11.72 -0.19 18.44
CA TRP A 19 -11.67 -1.53 17.84
C TRP A 19 -11.45 -1.50 16.33
N ARG A 20 -12.14 -0.60 15.62
CA ARG A 20 -11.93 -0.39 14.18
C ARG A 20 -10.49 0.04 13.91
N LEU A 21 -9.97 1.01 14.67
CA LEU A 21 -8.60 1.49 14.56
C LEU A 21 -7.59 0.36 14.79
N GLN A 22 -7.78 -0.43 15.84
CA GLN A 22 -6.90 -1.56 16.16
C GLN A 22 -6.99 -2.68 15.12
N TYR A 23 -8.19 -2.94 14.58
CA TYR A 23 -8.38 -3.89 13.49
C TYR A 23 -7.68 -3.43 12.21
N HIS A 24 -7.81 -2.14 11.86
CA HIS A 24 -7.11 -1.54 10.73
C HIS A 24 -5.59 -1.61 10.92
N GLY A 25 -5.07 -1.28 12.11
CA GLY A 25 -3.65 -1.40 12.44
C GLY A 25 -3.13 -2.84 12.34
N ARG A 26 -3.86 -3.82 12.91
CA ARG A 26 -3.50 -5.25 12.80
C ARG A 26 -3.55 -5.76 11.36
N LYS A 27 -4.55 -5.34 10.59
CA LYS A 27 -4.70 -5.69 9.18
C LYS A 27 -3.60 -5.07 8.33
N ALA A 28 -3.22 -3.82 8.61
CA ALA A 28 -2.12 -3.13 7.96
C ALA A 28 -0.78 -3.82 8.29
N ALA A 29 -0.46 -4.05 9.56
CA ALA A 29 0.76 -4.76 9.98
C ALA A 29 0.88 -6.17 9.38
N LYS A 30 -0.26 -6.86 9.20
CA LYS A 30 -0.29 -8.19 8.54
C LYS A 30 -0.10 -8.11 7.02
N GLN A 31 -0.51 -7.02 6.38
CA GLN A 31 -0.40 -6.85 4.92
C GLN A 31 0.89 -6.13 4.49
N TYR A 32 1.49 -5.34 5.38
CA TYR A 32 2.68 -4.55 5.16
C TYR A 32 3.63 -4.80 6.35
N PRO A 33 4.61 -5.71 6.23
CA PRO A 33 5.61 -5.92 7.28
C PRO A 33 6.54 -4.71 7.46
N PHE A 34 6.44 -3.72 6.58
CA PHE A 34 7.19 -2.47 6.63
C PHE A 34 6.49 -1.53 7.63
N THR A 35 7.20 -1.18 8.70
CA THR A 35 6.72 -0.26 9.73
C THR A 35 6.56 1.12 9.12
N PHE A 36 5.31 1.57 8.95
CA PHE A 36 5.02 2.97 8.64
C PHE A 36 5.37 3.80 9.88
N ASP A 37 6.34 4.70 9.78
CA ASP A 37 6.75 5.56 10.88
C ASP A 37 5.81 6.76 10.96
N PHE A 38 4.87 6.69 11.90
CA PHE A 38 3.86 7.72 12.13
C PHE A 38 4.45 9.05 12.63
N THR A 39 5.76 9.11 12.94
CA THR A 39 6.43 10.31 13.45
C THR A 39 7.13 11.13 12.36
N ARG A 40 7.20 10.63 11.14
CA ARG A 40 7.83 11.33 10.02
C ARG A 40 6.93 12.48 9.56
N GLN A 41 7.42 13.71 9.72
CA GLN A 41 6.80 14.88 9.12
C GLN A 41 7.20 14.89 7.63
N GLU A 42 6.26 14.54 6.75
CA GLU A 42 6.52 14.48 5.31
C GLU A 42 6.73 15.89 4.74
N SER A 43 7.89 16.11 4.11
CA SER A 43 8.12 17.30 3.29
C SER A 43 7.56 17.10 1.88
N PHE A 44 7.29 18.19 1.14
CA PHE A 44 6.87 18.11 -0.26
C PHE A 44 7.87 17.32 -1.15
N GLU A 45 9.15 17.39 -0.80
CA GLU A 45 10.20 16.62 -1.47
C GLU A 45 10.09 15.13 -1.16
N ASP A 46 9.74 14.75 0.07
CA ASP A 46 9.46 13.35 0.42
C ASP A 46 8.24 12.80 -0.34
N GLU A 47 7.17 13.60 -0.49
CA GLU A 47 5.96 13.21 -1.22
C GLU A 47 6.24 12.94 -2.71
N ILE A 48 7.06 13.79 -3.35
CA ILE A 48 7.51 13.60 -4.74
C ILE A 48 8.41 12.37 -4.86
N ILE A 49 9.32 12.15 -3.92
CA ILE A 49 10.22 10.98 -3.91
C ILE A 49 9.40 9.69 -3.76
N ASP A 50 8.37 9.69 -2.92
CA ASP A 50 7.48 8.55 -2.74
C ASP A 50 6.59 8.29 -3.96
N GLU A 51 6.06 9.32 -4.62
CA GLU A 51 5.30 9.15 -5.86
C GLU A 51 6.18 8.62 -7.02
N LEU A 52 7.42 9.12 -7.12
CA LEU A 52 8.42 8.60 -8.07
C LEU A 52 8.73 7.12 -7.80
N ASN A 53 8.91 6.74 -6.53
CA ASN A 53 9.14 5.35 -6.14
C ASN A 53 7.96 4.44 -6.51
N VAL A 54 6.71 4.89 -6.35
CA VAL A 54 5.52 4.09 -6.69
C VAL A 54 5.41 3.87 -8.20
N LYS A 55 5.60 4.91 -9.02
CA LYS A 55 5.57 4.79 -10.49
C LYS A 55 6.68 3.87 -10.99
N ASP A 56 7.88 3.99 -10.44
CA ASP A 56 9.01 3.13 -10.80
C ASP A 56 8.72 1.66 -10.45
N ILE A 57 8.17 1.38 -9.26
CA ILE A 57 7.79 0.02 -8.87
C ILE A 57 6.67 -0.55 -9.78
N LEU A 58 5.65 0.25 -10.11
CA LEU A 58 4.57 -0.18 -11.02
C LEU A 58 5.08 -0.44 -12.44
N SER A 59 6.11 0.28 -12.88
CA SER A 59 6.76 0.08 -14.19
C SER A 59 7.43 -1.30 -14.30
N LEU A 60 7.90 -1.87 -13.18
CA LEU A 60 8.50 -3.20 -13.12
C LEU A 60 7.47 -4.33 -13.32
N ILE A 61 6.18 -4.03 -13.26
CA ILE A 61 5.13 -5.02 -13.50
C ILE A 61 4.92 -5.12 -15.01
N ASP A 62 5.39 -6.20 -15.63
CA ASP A 62 5.29 -6.36 -17.09
C ASP A 62 3.84 -6.58 -17.56
N LYS A 63 3.02 -7.20 -16.70
CA LYS A 63 1.66 -7.60 -17.04
C LYS A 63 0.67 -6.50 -16.68
N GLU A 64 0.00 -5.96 -17.69
CA GLU A 64 -1.00 -4.89 -17.52
C GLU A 64 -2.09 -5.25 -16.50
N SER A 65 -2.60 -6.49 -16.52
CA SER A 65 -3.59 -6.94 -15.53
C SER A 65 -3.05 -6.92 -14.11
N GLY A 66 -1.79 -7.31 -13.92
CA GLY A 66 -1.12 -7.25 -12.62
C GLY A 66 -0.93 -5.81 -12.15
N ARG A 67 -0.50 -4.93 -13.07
CA ARG A 67 -0.28 -3.51 -12.80
C ARG A 67 -1.56 -2.82 -12.38
N LYS A 68 -2.64 -2.99 -13.14
CA LYS A 68 -3.97 -2.44 -12.81
C LYS A 68 -4.48 -2.95 -11.46
N ILE A 69 -4.34 -4.25 -11.19
CA ILE A 69 -4.78 -4.82 -9.90
C ILE A 69 -3.97 -4.24 -8.74
N ILE A 70 -2.64 -4.13 -8.85
CA ILE A 70 -1.82 -3.55 -7.79
C ILE A 70 -2.13 -2.05 -7.61
N HIS A 71 -2.23 -1.28 -8.70
CA HIS A 71 -2.62 0.13 -8.65
C HIS A 71 -3.96 0.32 -7.93
N SER A 72 -5.00 -0.40 -8.35
CA SER A 72 -6.32 -0.25 -7.74
C SER A 72 -6.38 -0.70 -6.28
N LEU A 73 -5.59 -1.71 -5.88
CA LEU A 73 -5.57 -2.20 -4.50
C LEU A 73 -4.76 -1.32 -3.55
N TYR A 74 -3.68 -0.69 -4.03
CA TYR A 74 -2.66 -0.06 -3.18
C TYR A 74 -2.49 1.44 -3.40
N VAL A 75 -2.90 1.98 -4.55
CA VAL A 75 -2.86 3.42 -4.86
C VAL A 75 -4.27 4.02 -4.75
N GLU A 76 -5.29 3.28 -5.20
CA GLU A 76 -6.69 3.74 -5.15
C GLU A 76 -7.46 3.22 -3.92
N ASP A 77 -6.82 2.43 -3.05
CA ASP A 77 -7.41 1.81 -1.84
C ASP A 77 -8.74 1.05 -2.09
N LYS A 78 -8.94 0.50 -3.29
CA LYS A 78 -10.14 -0.28 -3.60
C LYS A 78 -10.06 -1.66 -2.96
N SER A 79 -11.22 -2.16 -2.52
CA SER A 79 -11.31 -3.54 -2.05
C SER A 79 -11.21 -4.52 -3.22
N ALA A 80 -10.71 -5.74 -2.96
CA ALA A 80 -10.64 -6.80 -3.96
C ALA A 80 -12.01 -7.12 -4.61
N LYS A 81 -13.12 -6.87 -3.90
CA LYS A 81 -14.49 -7.01 -4.42
C LYS A 81 -14.85 -5.91 -5.42
N LYS A 82 -14.41 -4.67 -5.20
CA LYS A 82 -14.59 -3.59 -6.19
C LYS A 82 -13.74 -3.86 -7.43
N VAL A 83 -12.47 -4.21 -7.23
CA VAL A 83 -11.55 -4.55 -8.33
C VAL A 83 -12.06 -5.75 -9.14
N SER A 84 -12.65 -6.76 -8.50
CA SER A 84 -13.19 -7.93 -9.20
C SER A 84 -14.33 -7.56 -10.16
N VAL A 85 -15.19 -6.60 -9.77
CA VAL A 85 -16.26 -6.09 -10.61
C VAL A 85 -15.70 -5.25 -11.76
N GLU A 86 -14.79 -4.32 -11.47
CA GLU A 86 -14.17 -3.44 -12.50
C GLU A 86 -13.39 -4.24 -13.55
N MET A 87 -12.71 -5.31 -13.14
CA MET A 87 -11.89 -6.15 -14.00
C MET A 87 -12.65 -7.33 -14.60
N ASN A 88 -13.93 -7.52 -14.26
CA ASN A 88 -14.77 -8.65 -14.65
C ASN A 88 -14.10 -10.03 -14.40
N ILE A 89 -13.51 -10.20 -13.22
CA ILE A 89 -12.90 -11.47 -12.78
C ILE A 89 -13.39 -11.85 -11.38
N SER A 90 -13.17 -13.09 -10.94
CA SER A 90 -13.53 -13.47 -9.57
C SER A 90 -12.61 -12.81 -8.54
N VAL A 91 -13.10 -12.61 -7.30
CA VAL A 91 -12.28 -12.13 -6.17
C VAL A 91 -11.07 -13.04 -5.93
N GLN A 92 -11.23 -14.35 -6.14
CA GLN A 92 -10.12 -15.32 -6.10
C GLN A 92 -9.10 -15.07 -7.23
N GLY A 93 -9.57 -14.70 -8.42
CA GLY A 93 -8.74 -14.27 -9.54
C GLY A 93 -7.92 -13.01 -9.21
N VAL A 94 -8.54 -12.00 -8.59
CA VAL A 94 -7.85 -10.80 -8.09
C VAL A 94 -6.75 -11.19 -7.11
N ASN A 95 -7.05 -12.03 -6.12
CA ASN A 95 -6.07 -12.47 -5.12
C ASN A 95 -4.93 -13.30 -5.73
N LYS A 96 -5.22 -14.13 -6.73
CA LYS A 96 -4.22 -14.91 -7.46
C LYS A 96 -3.28 -13.99 -8.25
N TRP A 97 -3.82 -12.99 -8.94
CA TRP A 97 -3.02 -11.97 -9.63
C TRP A 97 -2.19 -11.14 -8.66
N LYS A 98 -2.80 -10.64 -7.59
CA LYS A 98 -2.10 -9.92 -6.51
C LYS A 98 -0.88 -10.70 -6.03
N ARG A 99 -1.07 -11.97 -5.63
CA ARG A 99 0.03 -12.81 -5.14
C ARG A 99 1.11 -13.00 -6.19
N LYS A 100 0.73 -13.37 -7.41
CA LYS A 100 1.68 -13.60 -8.51
C LYS A 100 2.50 -12.35 -8.82
N THR A 101 1.85 -11.20 -8.95
CA THR A 101 2.52 -9.93 -9.28
C THR A 101 3.47 -9.48 -8.17
N LEU A 102 3.09 -9.65 -6.90
CA LEU A 102 3.97 -9.34 -5.77
C LEU A 102 5.17 -10.30 -5.68
N GLU A 103 4.99 -11.59 -5.99
CA GLU A 103 6.09 -12.56 -6.08
C GLU A 103 7.07 -12.19 -7.21
N ASP A 104 6.55 -11.78 -8.38
CA ASP A 104 7.36 -11.33 -9.51
C ASP A 104 8.12 -10.04 -9.18
N LEU A 105 7.46 -9.06 -8.54
CA LEU A 105 8.10 -7.84 -8.04
C LEU A 105 9.19 -8.14 -7.03
N ARG A 106 8.93 -9.02 -6.06
CA ARG A 106 9.93 -9.42 -5.06
C ARG A 106 11.19 -9.97 -5.72
N LYS A 107 11.06 -10.80 -6.76
CA LYS A 107 12.23 -11.34 -7.50
C LYS A 107 13.02 -10.23 -8.21
N LYS A 108 12.35 -9.22 -8.74
CA LYS A 108 12.99 -8.06 -9.40
C LYS A 108 13.68 -7.14 -8.39
N ILE A 109 13.12 -7.00 -7.19
CA ILE A 109 13.59 -6.07 -6.16
C ILE A 109 14.69 -6.67 -5.26
N SER A 110 14.64 -7.99 -4.97
CA SER A 110 15.32 -8.58 -3.79
C SER A 110 16.83 -8.86 -3.87
N PRO A 111 17.58 -8.69 -4.99
CA PRO A 111 19.02 -8.48 -4.80
C PRO A 111 19.70 -7.48 -5.76
N ASN A 112 19.03 -7.08 -6.85
CA ASN A 112 19.67 -6.32 -7.94
C ASN A 112 19.19 -4.87 -8.03
N TYR A 113 18.10 -4.52 -7.33
CA TYR A 113 17.44 -3.24 -7.53
C TYR A 113 18.09 -2.11 -6.73
N PHE A 114 18.43 -2.36 -5.46
CA PHE A 114 19.16 -1.39 -4.63
C PHE A 114 20.56 -1.11 -5.20
N SER A 115 21.31 -2.15 -5.57
CA SER A 115 22.65 -2.03 -6.17
C SER A 115 22.64 -1.25 -7.50
N LYS A 116 21.61 -1.43 -8.32
CA LYS A 116 21.47 -0.73 -9.62
C LYS A 116 20.99 0.71 -9.46
N LEU A 117 20.09 0.99 -8.51
CA LEU A 117 19.69 2.35 -8.16
C LEU A 117 20.85 3.16 -7.56
N GLU A 118 21.71 2.54 -6.77
CA GLU A 118 22.91 3.17 -6.21
C GLU A 118 23.93 3.53 -7.31
N LEU A 119 24.07 2.68 -8.32
CA LEU A 119 24.93 2.95 -9.49
C LEU A 119 24.35 4.04 -10.41
N GLU A 120 23.03 4.07 -10.61
CA GLU A 120 22.38 5.11 -11.43
C GLU A 120 22.33 6.48 -10.74
N LYS A 121 22.11 6.52 -9.42
CA LYS A 121 22.26 7.74 -8.62
C LYS A 121 23.70 8.26 -8.70
N ASN A 122 24.71 7.42 -8.45
CA ASN A 122 26.13 7.82 -8.53
C ASN A 122 26.57 8.28 -9.92
N ARG A 123 26.03 7.71 -11.00
CA ARG A 123 26.29 8.20 -12.38
C ARG A 123 25.74 9.59 -12.67
N ARG A 124 24.66 10.01 -12.00
CA ARG A 124 24.09 11.36 -12.15
C ARG A 124 24.90 12.42 -11.40
N TYR A 125 25.62 12.04 -10.35
CA TYR A 125 26.46 12.95 -9.55
C TYR A 125 27.90 13.12 -10.08
N LEU A 126 28.33 12.32 -11.06
CA LEU A 126 29.68 12.41 -11.68
C LEU A 126 29.69 13.18 -13.03
N LYS A 127 28.62 13.92 -13.33
CA LYS A 127 28.51 14.74 -14.55
C LYS A 127 28.65 16.25 -14.32
N TYR A 128 29.09 16.66 -13.13
CA TYR A 128 29.45 18.05 -12.80
C TYR A 128 30.86 18.11 -12.24
#